data_AF-A0A535T0S6-F1
#
_entry.id   AF-A0A535T0S6-F1
#
_cell.length_a   1.000
_cell.length_b   1.000
_cell.length_c   1.000
_cell.angle_alpha   90.00
_cell.angle_beta   90.00
_cell.angle_gamma   90.00
#
_symmetry.space_group_name_H-M   'P 1'
#
loop_
_entity.id
_entity.type
_entity.pdbx_description
1 polymer ?
#
loop_
_entity_poly.entity_id
_entity_poly.type
_entity_poly.pdbx_seq_one_letter_code
_entity_poly.pdbx_strand_id
1 'polypeptide(L)'
;MGGHLNFRRLVVAAVAVALPLATVLPVSAADAVNQKQTIDSGANTLRTPMAQTFKAGLSGQIDRISLEQTFTTLTENVQLQGVSNGKPDGTVLGSSSFTGALGCCRLWKDFTFNPTVAVTAGTEYAIVVTPSTNLTWYDSYAFDAYPDGQMWLMVSGSWAYQVSY
;
A
#
# COMPACT_ATOMS: atom_id res chain seq x y z
N MET A 1 66.70 56.17 20.74
CA MET A 1 65.37 55.71 20.29
C MET A 1 65.38 55.82 18.75
N GLY A 2 65.90 54.93 17.90
CA GLY A 2 65.98 53.46 17.87
C GLY A 2 64.65 52.90 17.37
N GLY A 3 64.42 52.44 16.14
CA GLY A 3 65.20 52.30 14.90
C GLY A 3 64.24 51.76 13.80
N HIS A 4 64.55 52.02 12.52
CA HIS A 4 63.79 51.55 11.34
C HIS A 4 64.00 50.06 11.02
N LEU A 5 63.20 49.56 10.05
CA LEU A 5 63.34 48.40 9.12
C LEU A 5 62.22 47.34 9.27
N ASN A 6 61.78 46.54 8.28
CA ASN A 6 61.56 46.61 6.82
C ASN A 6 61.20 45.16 6.34
N PHE A 7 60.39 45.01 5.28
CA PHE A 7 60.25 43.86 4.35
C PHE A 7 59.55 42.50 4.71
N ARG A 8 58.42 42.26 4.00
CA ARG A 8 57.93 41.09 3.21
C ARG A 8 58.28 39.62 3.63
N ARG A 9 57.26 38.75 3.81
CA ARG A 9 56.83 37.65 2.89
C ARG A 9 55.78 36.68 3.53
N LEU A 10 54.81 36.32 2.68
CA LEU A 10 53.74 35.31 2.68
C LEU A 10 53.94 34.00 3.48
N VAL A 11 52.85 33.49 4.08
CA VAL A 11 52.36 32.09 3.94
C VAL A 11 50.83 32.06 4.08
N VAL A 12 50.16 31.42 3.12
CA VAL A 12 48.72 31.13 3.04
C VAL A 12 48.36 30.01 4.01
N ALA A 13 47.32 30.19 4.84
CA ALA A 13 46.64 29.07 5.50
C ALA A 13 45.25 28.92 4.86
N ALA A 14 45.12 27.92 4.00
CA ALA A 14 43.85 27.48 3.44
C ALA A 14 42.99 26.88 4.56
N VAL A 15 41.83 27.47 4.83
CA VAL A 15 40.81 26.85 5.68
C VAL A 15 40.07 25.83 4.82
N ALA A 16 40.47 24.57 4.91
CA ALA A 16 39.70 23.47 4.37
C ALA A 16 38.42 23.31 5.21
N VAL A 17 37.29 23.68 4.65
CA VAL A 17 35.97 23.38 5.22
C VAL A 17 35.74 21.88 5.02
N ALA A 18 35.92 21.10 6.09
CA ALA A 18 35.54 19.70 6.10
C ALA A 18 34.00 19.62 6.20
N LEU A 19 33.31 19.39 5.08
CA LEU A 19 31.94 18.89 5.09
C LEU A 19 31.97 17.47 5.65
N PRO A 20 31.23 17.14 6.74
CA PRO A 20 31.02 15.75 7.06
C PRO A 20 30.16 15.14 5.95
N LEU A 21 30.72 14.17 5.21
CA LEU A 21 29.91 13.23 4.44
C LEU A 21 29.04 12.47 5.45
N ALA A 22 27.80 12.92 5.65
CA ALA A 22 26.80 12.09 6.28
C ALA A 22 26.60 10.88 5.37
N THR A 23 27.13 9.73 5.79
CA THR A 23 26.82 8.45 5.18
C THR A 23 25.30 8.28 5.22
N VAL A 24 24.64 8.44 4.07
CA VAL A 24 23.25 8.07 3.91
C VAL A 24 23.22 6.55 4.06
N LEU A 25 22.93 6.07 5.26
CA LEU A 25 22.68 4.65 5.45
C LEU A 25 21.41 4.33 4.66
N PRO A 26 21.39 3.30 3.82
CA PRO A 26 20.15 2.84 3.24
C PRO A 26 19.25 2.42 4.40
N VAL A 27 18.18 3.17 4.64
CA VAL A 27 17.07 2.70 5.46
C VAL A 27 16.49 1.53 4.68
N SER A 28 16.86 0.32 5.09
CA SER A 28 16.10 -0.88 4.75
C SER A 28 14.77 -0.73 5.47
N ALA A 29 13.73 -0.27 4.76
CA ALA A 29 12.38 -0.35 5.28
C ALA A 29 12.10 -1.84 5.55
N ALA A 30 12.02 -2.21 6.83
CA ALA A 30 11.57 -3.54 7.19
C ALA A 30 10.15 -3.73 6.64
N ASP A 31 9.83 -4.93 6.19
CA ASP A 31 8.51 -5.32 5.73
C ASP A 31 7.50 -5.04 6.87
N ALA A 32 6.78 -3.93 6.76
CA ALA A 32 5.95 -3.38 7.83
C ALA A 32 4.49 -3.42 7.41
N VAL A 33 3.67 -4.16 8.17
CA VAL A 33 2.24 -4.24 7.93
C VAL A 33 1.61 -2.87 8.20
N ASN A 34 1.07 -2.24 7.16
CA ASN A 34 0.36 -0.95 7.29
C ASN A 34 -1.01 -1.16 7.95
N GLN A 35 -1.78 -2.11 7.43
CA GLN A 35 -3.11 -2.48 7.92
C GLN A 35 -3.35 -3.98 7.73
N LYS A 36 -4.17 -4.56 8.61
CA LYS A 36 -4.61 -5.96 8.51
C LYS A 36 -6.00 -6.12 9.11
N GLN A 37 -6.78 -7.01 8.52
CA GLN A 37 -7.96 -7.54 9.16
C GLN A 37 -7.55 -8.71 10.07
N THR A 38 -8.17 -8.82 11.24
CA THR A 38 -7.82 -9.84 12.26
C THR A 38 -8.82 -11.01 12.33
N ILE A 39 -9.95 -10.88 11.63
CA ILE A 39 -11.00 -11.90 11.54
C ILE A 39 -11.41 -12.02 10.09
N ASP A 40 -11.60 -13.24 9.64
CA ASP A 40 -11.73 -13.55 8.22
C ASP A 40 -12.83 -14.63 8.02
N SER A 41 -13.87 -14.62 8.85
CA SER A 41 -14.94 -15.63 8.90
C SER A 41 -16.00 -15.53 7.81
N GLY A 42 -16.04 -14.42 7.09
CA GLY A 42 -16.97 -14.15 6.00
C GLY A 42 -16.47 -14.63 4.65
N ALA A 43 -17.39 -14.85 3.71
CA ALA A 43 -17.07 -15.36 2.40
C ALA A 43 -18.00 -14.76 1.33
N ASN A 44 -17.43 -13.94 0.46
CA ASN A 44 -18.14 -13.29 -0.64
C ASN A 44 -17.72 -13.88 -1.97
N THR A 45 -18.62 -14.62 -2.61
CA THR A 45 -18.37 -15.27 -3.91
C THR A 45 -19.06 -14.52 -5.03
N LEU A 46 -18.29 -13.75 -5.80
CA LEU A 46 -18.82 -12.87 -6.83
C LEU A 46 -18.02 -12.95 -8.13
N ARG A 47 -18.66 -12.57 -9.23
CA ARG A 47 -18.02 -12.31 -10.54
C ARG A 47 -17.82 -10.83 -10.82
N THR A 48 -18.44 -9.98 -10.01
CA THR A 48 -18.34 -8.53 -10.12
C THR A 48 -17.20 -8.02 -9.24
N PRO A 49 -16.69 -6.79 -9.49
CA PRO A 49 -15.69 -6.20 -8.63
C PRO A 49 -16.14 -6.12 -7.17
N MET A 50 -15.19 -6.37 -6.27
CA MET A 50 -15.32 -6.19 -4.83
C MET A 50 -14.25 -5.18 -4.39
N ALA A 51 -14.47 -4.49 -3.28
CA ALA A 51 -13.46 -3.61 -2.73
C ALA A 51 -13.51 -3.55 -1.21
N GLN A 52 -12.36 -3.36 -0.59
CA GLN A 52 -12.23 -3.07 0.83
C GLN A 52 -11.55 -1.71 0.97
N THR A 53 -12.20 -0.74 1.61
CA THR A 53 -11.51 0.49 2.00
C THR A 53 -10.71 0.29 3.27
N PHE A 54 -9.64 1.05 3.41
CA PHE A 54 -8.85 1.11 4.62
C PHE A 54 -8.24 2.49 4.83
N LYS A 55 -8.05 2.87 6.08
CA LYS A 55 -7.29 4.06 6.44
C LYS A 55 -5.83 3.71 6.65
N ALA A 56 -4.93 4.30 5.87
CA ALA A 56 -3.50 4.02 6.03
C ALA A 56 -3.04 4.39 7.45
N GLY A 57 -2.41 3.46 8.16
CA GLY A 57 -1.90 3.68 9.52
C GLY A 57 -0.55 4.38 9.52
N LEU A 58 0.22 4.17 8.46
CA LEU A 58 1.57 4.71 8.26
C LEU A 58 1.66 5.39 6.88
N SER A 59 2.40 6.50 6.82
CA SER A 59 2.83 7.09 5.54
C SER A 59 4.01 6.30 4.99
N GLY A 60 4.09 6.16 3.67
CA GLY A 60 5.19 5.46 3.02
C GLY A 60 4.78 4.83 1.70
N GLN A 61 5.47 3.74 1.34
CA GLN A 61 5.21 3.00 0.11
C GLN A 61 4.57 1.65 0.44
N ILE A 62 3.45 1.33 -0.20
CA ILE A 62 2.89 -0.01 -0.23
C ILE A 62 3.47 -0.74 -1.45
N ASP A 63 4.10 -1.87 -1.20
CA ASP A 63 4.67 -2.75 -2.23
C ASP A 63 3.91 -4.06 -2.40
N ARG A 64 3.09 -4.45 -1.41
CA ARG A 64 2.35 -5.70 -1.40
C ARG A 64 0.99 -5.57 -0.72
N ILE A 65 0.00 -6.23 -1.31
CA ILE A 65 -1.26 -6.57 -0.66
C ILE A 65 -1.37 -8.09 -0.64
N SER A 66 -1.77 -8.65 0.50
CA SER A 66 -2.03 -10.08 0.66
C SER A 66 -3.53 -10.27 0.88
N LEU A 67 -4.17 -11.11 0.06
CA LEU A 67 -5.60 -11.39 0.11
C LEU A 67 -5.83 -12.86 0.38
N GLU A 68 -6.76 -13.18 1.27
CA GLU A 68 -7.17 -14.56 1.48
C GLU A 68 -8.38 -14.89 0.61
N GLN A 69 -8.21 -15.89 -0.26
CA GLN A 69 -9.12 -16.13 -1.38
C GLN A 69 -9.24 -17.61 -1.70
N THR A 70 -10.33 -17.95 -2.42
CA THR A 70 -10.52 -19.25 -3.07
C THR A 70 -11.09 -19.06 -4.46
N PHE A 71 -10.49 -19.71 -5.44
CA PHE A 71 -10.99 -19.79 -6.82
C PHE A 71 -10.33 -20.96 -7.55
N THR A 72 -10.93 -21.43 -8.65
CA THR A 72 -10.34 -22.52 -9.47
C THR A 72 -9.30 -21.97 -10.44
N THR A 73 -9.73 -21.41 -11.57
CA THR A 73 -8.87 -20.76 -12.58
C THR A 73 -9.50 -19.46 -13.00
N LEU A 74 -8.74 -18.36 -12.93
CA LEU A 74 -9.21 -17.05 -13.37
C LEU A 74 -8.05 -16.10 -13.71
N THR A 75 -8.40 -15.02 -14.37
CA THR A 75 -7.65 -13.76 -14.33
C THR A 75 -8.26 -12.84 -13.27
N GLU A 76 -7.42 -12.25 -12.45
CA GLU A 76 -7.75 -11.27 -11.42
C GLU A 76 -6.86 -10.04 -11.56
N ASN A 77 -7.47 -8.87 -11.40
CA ASN A 77 -6.76 -7.60 -11.29
C ASN A 77 -7.03 -7.01 -9.91
N VAL A 78 -5.97 -6.70 -9.17
CA VAL A 78 -6.01 -6.04 -7.87
C VAL A 78 -5.45 -4.63 -8.02
N GLN A 79 -6.20 -3.63 -7.61
CA GLN A 79 -5.81 -2.24 -7.68
C GLN A 79 -5.83 -1.61 -6.30
N LEU A 80 -4.86 -0.74 -6.06
CA LEU A 80 -4.99 0.28 -5.02
C LEU A 80 -5.58 1.53 -5.68
N GLN A 81 -6.70 2.01 -5.16
CA GLN A 81 -7.41 3.18 -5.68
C GLN A 81 -7.58 4.27 -4.62
N GLY A 82 -7.83 5.49 -5.11
CA GLY A 82 -8.35 6.58 -4.31
C GLY A 82 -9.77 6.32 -3.80
N VAL A 83 -10.17 7.09 -2.81
CA VAL A 83 -11.49 7.00 -2.17
C VAL A 83 -12.15 8.37 -2.13
N SER A 84 -13.43 8.42 -2.50
CA SER A 84 -14.27 9.60 -2.40
C SER A 84 -15.61 9.24 -1.78
N ASN A 85 -16.00 9.93 -0.71
CA ASN A 85 -17.21 9.63 0.07
C ASN A 85 -17.26 8.17 0.57
N GLY A 86 -16.13 7.64 1.04
CA GLY A 86 -16.00 6.31 1.63
C GLY A 86 -15.97 5.14 0.63
N LYS A 87 -16.12 5.39 -0.68
CA LYS A 87 -16.11 4.35 -1.72
C LYS A 87 -14.96 4.54 -2.72
N PRO A 88 -14.53 3.48 -3.42
CA PRO A 88 -13.50 3.61 -4.46
C PRO A 88 -13.94 4.61 -5.53
N ASP A 89 -13.03 5.51 -5.91
CA ASP A 89 -13.32 6.60 -6.86
C ASP A 89 -12.86 6.32 -8.31
N GLY A 90 -12.20 5.18 -8.54
CA GLY A 90 -11.67 4.78 -9.85
C GLY A 90 -10.28 5.33 -10.18
N THR A 91 -9.72 6.21 -9.35
CA THR A 91 -8.35 6.71 -9.52
C THR A 91 -7.35 5.62 -9.14
N VAL A 92 -6.78 4.94 -10.12
CA VAL A 92 -5.80 3.86 -9.90
C VAL A 92 -4.46 4.45 -9.50
N LEU A 93 -4.00 4.10 -8.30
CA LEU A 93 -2.70 4.48 -7.75
C LEU A 93 -1.63 3.40 -8.02
N GLY A 94 -2.07 2.15 -8.13
CA GLY A 94 -1.24 1.03 -8.54
C GLY A 94 -2.09 -0.20 -8.85
N SER A 95 -1.53 -1.14 -9.62
CA SER A 95 -2.22 -2.37 -10.00
C SER A 95 -1.27 -3.56 -10.04
N SER A 96 -1.80 -4.73 -9.71
CA SER A 96 -1.17 -6.03 -9.90
C SER A 96 -2.18 -6.98 -10.54
N SER A 97 -1.72 -8.00 -11.25
CA SER A 97 -2.62 -8.97 -11.89
C SER A 97 -2.08 -10.37 -11.78
N PHE A 98 -3.01 -11.31 -11.69
CA PHE A 98 -2.72 -12.73 -11.64
C PHE A 98 -3.57 -13.45 -12.68
N THR A 99 -2.99 -14.46 -13.33
CA THR A 99 -3.74 -15.42 -14.14
C THR A 99 -3.22 -16.80 -13.81
N GLY A 100 -4.12 -17.68 -13.42
CA GLY A 100 -3.77 -19.04 -13.03
C GLY A 100 -4.81 -19.63 -12.11
N ALA A 101 -4.39 -20.61 -11.32
CA ALA A 101 -5.25 -21.35 -10.42
C ALA A 101 -4.78 -21.26 -8.96
N LEU A 102 -5.74 -21.18 -8.03
CA LEU A 102 -5.50 -21.52 -6.63
C LEU A 102 -5.93 -22.98 -6.47
N GLY A 103 -4.94 -23.87 -6.39
CA GLY A 103 -5.12 -25.32 -6.58
C GLY A 103 -6.13 -25.98 -5.63
N CYS A 104 -6.37 -25.40 -4.44
CA CYS A 104 -7.45 -25.79 -3.54
C CYS A 104 -7.56 -24.79 -2.38
N CYS A 105 -8.67 -24.88 -1.66
CA CYS A 105 -8.84 -24.31 -0.32
C CYS A 105 -8.74 -22.78 -0.26
N ARG A 106 -8.81 -22.29 0.98
CA ARG A 106 -8.60 -20.91 1.38
C ARG A 106 -7.11 -20.64 1.51
N LEU A 107 -6.57 -19.72 0.72
CA LEU A 107 -5.14 -19.44 0.66
C LEU A 107 -4.86 -17.94 0.59
N TRP A 108 -3.75 -17.53 1.20
CA TRP A 108 -3.21 -16.19 1.05
C TRP A 108 -2.50 -16.05 -0.29
N LYS A 109 -2.85 -15.00 -1.03
CA LYS A 109 -2.26 -14.62 -2.30
C LYS A 109 -1.66 -13.23 -2.19
N ASP A 110 -0.39 -13.12 -2.52
CA ASP A 110 0.32 -11.85 -2.57
C ASP A 110 0.21 -11.21 -3.96
N PHE A 111 -0.05 -9.91 -3.94
CA PHE A 111 -0.08 -9.02 -5.10
C PHE A 111 0.96 -7.91 -4.87
N THR A 112 2.04 -7.95 -5.65
CA THR A 112 3.11 -6.96 -5.55
C THR A 112 2.90 -5.83 -6.56
N PHE A 113 3.25 -4.61 -6.14
CA PHE A 113 3.15 -3.38 -6.93
C PHE A 113 4.53 -2.90 -7.33
N ASN A 114 4.73 -2.69 -8.63
CA ASN A 114 5.96 -2.10 -9.17
C ASN A 114 5.59 -1.09 -10.28
N PRO A 115 5.79 0.23 -10.07
CA PRO A 115 6.37 0.85 -8.88
C PRO A 115 5.49 0.68 -7.63
N THR A 116 6.10 0.86 -6.45
CA THR A 116 5.37 0.86 -5.17
C THR A 116 4.46 2.08 -5.07
N VAL A 117 3.39 1.97 -4.28
CA VAL A 117 2.33 3.00 -4.21
C VAL A 117 2.49 3.85 -2.97
N ALA A 118 2.61 5.17 -3.15
CA ALA A 118 2.71 6.11 -2.04
C ALA A 118 1.36 6.25 -1.31
N VAL A 119 1.38 6.15 0.02
CA VAL A 119 0.24 6.38 0.89
C VAL A 119 0.58 7.35 2.02
N THR A 120 -0.43 8.06 2.50
CA THR A 120 -0.32 9.00 3.62
C THR A 120 -1.15 8.51 4.80
N ALA A 121 -0.55 8.47 5.99
CA ALA A 121 -1.25 8.09 7.21
C ALA A 121 -2.52 8.93 7.41
N GLY A 122 -3.61 8.28 7.83
CA GLY A 122 -4.92 8.89 8.02
C GLY A 122 -5.73 9.08 6.74
N THR A 123 -5.15 8.85 5.56
CA THR A 123 -5.88 8.90 4.28
C THR A 123 -6.54 7.55 3.99
N GLU A 124 -7.76 7.60 3.45
CA GLU A 124 -8.51 6.40 3.04
C GLU A 124 -8.13 5.98 1.62
N TYR A 125 -7.96 4.68 1.42
CA TYR A 125 -7.65 4.04 0.15
C TYR A 125 -8.54 2.82 -0.05
N ALA A 126 -8.66 2.35 -1.28
CA ALA A 126 -9.44 1.16 -1.62
C ALA A 126 -8.56 0.09 -2.24
N ILE A 127 -8.70 -1.15 -1.76
CA ILE A 127 -8.24 -2.35 -2.46
C ILE A 127 -9.41 -2.81 -3.32
N VAL A 128 -9.28 -2.74 -4.65
CA VAL A 128 -10.30 -3.18 -5.60
C VAL A 128 -9.87 -4.46 -6.27
N VAL A 129 -10.70 -5.50 -6.15
CA VAL A 129 -10.50 -6.84 -6.72
C VAL A 129 -11.47 -7.04 -7.86
N THR A 130 -10.96 -7.25 -9.07
CA THR A 130 -11.76 -7.50 -10.28
C THR A 130 -11.44 -8.88 -10.83
N PRO A 131 -12.29 -9.88 -10.58
CA PRO A 131 -12.12 -11.22 -11.14
C PRO A 131 -12.81 -11.35 -12.50
N SER A 132 -12.27 -12.22 -13.37
CA SER A 132 -12.87 -12.57 -14.67
C SER A 132 -14.01 -13.60 -14.57
N THR A 133 -14.13 -14.28 -13.43
CA THR A 133 -15.14 -15.30 -13.13
C THR A 133 -15.37 -15.34 -11.61
N ASN A 134 -16.01 -16.38 -11.06
CA ASN A 134 -16.26 -16.48 -9.62
C ASN A 134 -14.94 -16.47 -8.84
N LEU A 135 -14.84 -15.55 -7.89
CA LEU A 135 -13.81 -15.50 -6.85
C LEU A 135 -14.49 -15.40 -5.50
N THR A 136 -14.03 -16.20 -4.54
CA THR A 136 -14.41 -16.05 -3.12
C THR A 136 -13.34 -15.23 -2.42
N TRP A 137 -13.70 -14.04 -1.95
CA TRP A 137 -12.87 -13.23 -1.06
C TRP A 137 -13.40 -13.37 0.36
N TYR A 138 -12.51 -13.71 1.29
CA TYR A 138 -12.85 -13.83 2.70
C TYR A 138 -12.65 -12.52 3.45
N ASP A 139 -13.67 -12.14 4.23
CA ASP A 139 -13.75 -10.91 5.02
C ASP A 139 -14.30 -11.21 6.44
N SER A 140 -14.79 -10.22 7.18
CA SER A 140 -15.46 -10.47 8.46
C SER A 140 -16.97 -10.58 8.24
N TYR A 141 -17.60 -11.65 8.77
CA TYR A 141 -19.07 -11.88 8.75
C TYR A 141 -19.78 -12.01 10.12
N ALA A 142 -19.09 -11.99 11.27
CA ALA A 142 -19.77 -11.87 12.58
C ALA A 142 -19.48 -10.59 13.41
N PHE A 143 -18.47 -9.80 13.07
CA PHE A 143 -18.05 -8.61 13.80
C PHE A 143 -17.23 -7.66 12.91
N ASP A 144 -17.39 -6.34 13.08
CA ASP A 144 -16.57 -5.35 12.40
C ASP A 144 -15.13 -5.37 12.93
N ALA A 145 -14.33 -6.27 12.36
CA ALA A 145 -12.93 -6.45 12.71
C ALA A 145 -12.03 -5.34 12.17
N TYR A 146 -12.59 -4.40 11.40
CA TYR A 146 -11.86 -3.31 10.78
C TYR A 146 -12.69 -2.01 10.68
N PRO A 147 -12.93 -1.30 11.81
CA PRO A 147 -13.86 -0.17 11.86
C PRO A 147 -13.47 1.06 11.03
N ASP A 148 -12.21 1.12 10.58
CA ASP A 148 -11.66 2.19 9.75
C ASP A 148 -11.76 1.89 8.24
N GLY A 149 -12.57 0.90 7.86
CA GLY A 149 -12.78 0.51 6.48
C GLY A 149 -14.15 -0.12 6.24
N GLN A 150 -14.48 -0.32 4.98
CA GLN A 150 -15.76 -0.88 4.56
C GLN A 150 -15.59 -1.82 3.37
N MET A 151 -16.27 -2.97 3.41
CA MET A 151 -16.43 -3.85 2.25
C MET A 151 -17.51 -3.28 1.31
N TRP A 152 -17.20 -3.28 0.01
CA TRP A 152 -18.01 -2.76 -1.07
C TRP A 152 -18.16 -3.80 -2.17
N LEU A 153 -19.39 -3.98 -2.64
CA LEU A 153 -19.74 -4.88 -3.73
C LEU A 153 -20.23 -4.06 -4.91
N MET A 154 -19.74 -4.37 -6.10
CA MET A 154 -20.22 -3.73 -7.33
C MET A 154 -21.57 -4.34 -7.72
N VAL A 155 -22.62 -3.51 -7.70
CA VAL A 155 -24.00 -3.86 -8.07
C VAL A 155 -24.46 -2.94 -9.19
N SER A 156 -24.73 -3.49 -10.37
CA SER A 156 -25.22 -2.74 -11.54
C SER A 156 -24.36 -1.51 -11.90
N GLY A 157 -23.04 -1.63 -11.75
CA GLY A 157 -22.08 -0.55 -12.04
C GLY A 157 -21.93 0.51 -10.95
N SER A 158 -22.48 0.29 -9.75
CA SER A 158 -22.32 1.16 -8.59
C SER A 158 -21.84 0.38 -7.36
N TRP A 159 -21.05 1.03 -6.51
CA TRP A 159 -20.62 0.48 -5.22
C TRP A 159 -21.76 0.51 -4.22
N ALA A 160 -22.10 -0.65 -3.66
CA ALA A 160 -22.97 -0.83 -2.52
C ALA A 160 -22.15 -1.40 -1.36
N TYR A 161 -22.29 -0.86 -0.16
CA TYR A 161 -21.56 -1.39 0.99
C TYR A 161 -22.21 -2.68 1.49
N GLN A 162 -21.39 -3.61 1.96
CA GLN A 162 -21.86 -4.82 2.60
C GLN A 162 -22.26 -4.53 4.06
N VAL A 163 -23.46 -4.96 4.45
CA VAL A 163 -24.03 -4.75 5.79
C VAL A 163 -23.81 -5.92 6.75
N SER A 164 -23.33 -7.06 6.25
CA SER A 164 -22.95 -8.20 7.09
C SER A 164 -21.50 -8.08 7.54
N TYR A 165 -21.29 -8.12 8.86
CA TYR A 165 -20.02 -7.96 9.57
C TYR A 165 -19.68 -9.18 10.33
#